data_AF-A0A942H8G7-F1
#
_entry.id   AF-A0A942H8G7-F1
#
_cell.length_a   1.000
_cell.length_b   1.000
_cell.length_c   1.000
_cell.angle_alpha   90.00
_cell.angle_beta   90.00
_cell.angle_gamma   90.00
#
_symmetry.space_group_name_H-M   'P 1'
#
loop_
_entity.id
_entity.type
_entity.pdbx_description
1 polymer ?
#
loop_
_entity_poly.entity_id
_entity_poly.type
_entity_poly.pdbx_seq_one_letter_code
_entity_poly.pdbx_strand_id
1 'polypeptide(L)'
;MRNNAYDKALFIVAAAFNLGTAAILIFRPDIVLARLGITDPMAKLLARSMASSVTAWGVAYALVVVNPVRFREFVRLGVFSKTLFFLIYAVPFFNHTISFTAFAPALIDLILAGLFVEYLYRTRH
;
A
#
# COMPACT_ATOMS: atom_id res chain seq x y z
N MET A 1 20.28 12.11 10.46
CA MET A 1 19.94 11.79 9.07
C MET A 1 19.02 12.87 8.52
N ARG A 2 19.45 13.63 7.52
CA ARG A 2 18.66 14.72 6.94
C ARG A 2 17.74 14.12 5.87
N ASN A 3 16.43 14.05 6.15
CA ASN A 3 15.42 13.64 5.17
C ASN A 3 15.52 14.57 3.95
N ASN A 4 15.95 14.04 2.81
CA ASN A 4 15.97 14.78 1.54
C ASN A 4 14.52 15.05 1.10
N ALA A 5 14.30 16.13 0.34
CA ALA A 5 13.02 16.40 -0.33
C ALA A 5 12.49 15.18 -1.08
N TYR A 6 13.38 14.39 -1.70
CA TYR A 6 13.05 13.11 -2.34
C TYR A 6 12.40 12.11 -1.36
N ASP A 7 13.03 11.84 -0.22
CA ASP A 7 12.52 10.85 0.75
C ASP A 7 11.17 11.31 1.35
N LYS A 8 11.04 12.62 1.62
CA LYS A 8 9.77 13.20 2.05
C LYS A 8 8.68 13.02 1.00
N ALA A 9 8.97 13.30 -0.27
CA ALA A 9 8.02 13.14 -1.36
C ALA A 9 7.59 11.66 -1.51
N LEU A 10 8.54 10.72 -1.42
CA LEU A 10 8.26 9.28 -1.44
C LEU A 10 7.21 8.90 -0.39
N PHE A 11 7.43 9.27 0.88
CA PHE A 11 6.51 8.90 1.95
C PHE A 11 5.20 9.68 1.93
N ILE A 12 5.18 10.92 1.41
CA ILE A 12 3.93 11.66 1.16
C ILE A 12 3.10 10.95 0.09
N VAL A 13 3.70 10.56 -1.03
CA VAL A 13 3.01 9.83 -2.10
C VAL A 13 2.51 8.49 -1.58
N ALA A 14 3.32 7.74 -0.83
CA ALA A 14 2.91 6.48 -0.23
C ALA A 14 1.74 6.65 0.75
N ALA A 15 1.78 7.69 1.60
CA ALA A 15 0.70 8.02 2.52
C ALA A 15 -0.58 8.39 1.76
N ALA A 16 -0.50 9.28 0.78
CA ALA A 16 -1.62 9.71 -0.04
C ALA A 16 -2.25 8.54 -0.82
N PHE A 17 -1.43 7.66 -1.39
CA PHE A 17 -1.90 6.46 -2.09
C PHE A 17 -2.68 5.53 -1.15
N ASN A 18 -2.17 5.28 0.05
CA ASN A 18 -2.84 4.43 1.03
C ASN A 18 -4.13 5.09 1.54
N LEU A 19 -4.10 6.36 1.95
CA LEU A 19 -5.29 7.06 2.45
C LEU A 19 -6.36 7.22 1.35
N GLY A 20 -5.95 7.49 0.11
CA GLY A 20 -6.86 7.53 -1.04
C GLY A 20 -7.51 6.17 -1.29
N THR A 21 -6.72 5.09 -1.26
CA THR A 21 -7.25 3.72 -1.40
C THR A 21 -8.21 3.37 -0.26
N ALA A 22 -7.87 3.73 0.97
CA ALA A 22 -8.75 3.54 2.12
C ALA A 22 -10.07 4.31 1.97
N ALA A 23 -10.02 5.56 1.50
CA ALA A 23 -11.23 6.34 1.23
C ALA A 23 -12.12 5.67 0.18
N ILE A 24 -11.54 5.12 -0.89
CA ILE A 24 -12.28 4.34 -1.89
C ILE A 24 -12.93 3.11 -1.23
N LEU A 25 -12.18 2.34 -0.42
CA LEU A 25 -12.71 1.15 0.26
C LEU A 25 -13.85 1.47 1.24
N ILE A 26 -13.81 2.62 1.92
CA ILE A 26 -14.84 3.05 2.87
C ILE A 26 -16.10 3.50 2.13
N PHE A 27 -15.95 4.48 1.24
CA PHE A 27 -17.07 5.21 0.65
C PHE A 27 -17.58 4.59 -0.64
N ARG A 28 -16.72 3.93 -1.42
CA ARG A 28 -17.01 3.38 -2.76
C ARG A 28 -16.40 1.99 -2.96
N PRO A 29 -16.64 1.01 -2.06
CA PRO A 29 -16.04 -0.33 -2.15
C PRO A 29 -16.38 -1.04 -3.46
N ASP A 30 -17.55 -0.73 -4.05
CA ASP A 30 -18.02 -1.29 -5.31
C ASP A 30 -17.05 -1.07 -6.48
N ILE A 31 -16.26 0.02 -6.45
CA ILE A 31 -15.23 0.27 -7.48
C ILE A 31 -14.16 -0.84 -7.45
N VAL A 32 -13.74 -1.24 -6.25
CA VAL A 32 -12.71 -2.28 -6.07
C VAL A 32 -13.30 -3.66 -6.35
N LEU A 33 -14.50 -3.93 -5.82
CA LEU A 33 -15.18 -5.21 -6.02
C LEU A 33 -15.50 -5.48 -7.49
N ALA A 34 -15.94 -4.46 -8.23
CA ALA A 34 -16.20 -4.59 -9.67
C ALA A 34 -14.93 -4.95 -10.46
N ARG A 35 -13.77 -4.39 -10.10
CA ARG A 35 -12.48 -4.76 -10.74
C ARG A 35 -12.11 -6.22 -10.48
N LEU A 36 -12.50 -6.75 -9.33
CA LEU A 36 -12.29 -8.14 -8.93
C LEU A 36 -13.39 -9.09 -9.43
N GLY A 37 -14.43 -8.58 -10.09
CA GLY A 37 -15.58 -9.40 -10.52
C GLY A 37 -16.43 -9.94 -9.37
N ILE A 38 -16.35 -9.32 -8.18
CA ILE A 38 -17.03 -9.80 -6.97
C ILE A 38 -18.40 -9.12 -6.85
N THR A 39 -19.46 -9.93 -6.73
CA THR A 39 -20.85 -9.47 -6.56
C THR A 39 -21.44 -9.78 -5.18
N ASP A 40 -20.70 -10.48 -4.32
CA ASP A 40 -21.15 -10.85 -2.97
C ASP A 40 -21.41 -9.60 -2.10
N PRO A 41 -22.63 -9.41 -1.56
CA PRO A 41 -22.95 -8.32 -0.64
C PRO A 41 -22.03 -8.24 0.59
N MET A 42 -21.59 -9.39 1.13
CA MET A 42 -20.71 -9.43 2.31
C MET A 42 -19.28 -9.00 1.99
N ALA A 43 -18.85 -9.07 0.73
CA ALA A 43 -17.54 -8.58 0.31
C ALA A 43 -17.38 -7.07 0.53
N LYS A 44 -18.47 -6.29 0.56
CA LYS A 44 -18.43 -4.86 0.89
C LYS A 44 -17.98 -4.63 2.33
N LEU A 45 -18.43 -5.47 3.26
CA LEU A 45 -17.99 -5.39 4.65
C LEU A 45 -16.50 -5.72 4.76
N LEU A 46 -16.04 -6.78 4.09
CA LEU A 46 -14.63 -7.14 4.05
C LEU A 46 -13.75 -6.03 3.44
N ALA A 47 -14.18 -5.42 2.33
CA ALA A 47 -13.48 -4.31 1.71
C ALA A 47 -13.36 -3.10 2.65
N ARG A 48 -14.43 -2.75 3.37
CA ARG A 48 -14.41 -1.67 4.37
C ARG A 48 -13.53 -2.01 5.57
N SER A 49 -13.56 -3.26 6.04
CA SER A 49 -12.67 -3.73 7.10
C SER A 49 -11.20 -3.63 6.68
N MET A 50 -10.88 -3.95 5.42
CA MET A 50 -9.52 -3.79 4.87
C MET A 50 -9.06 -2.33 4.89
N ALA A 51 -9.98 -1.37 4.74
CA ALA A 51 -9.65 0.05 4.81
C ALA A 51 -8.99 0.45 6.15
N SER A 52 -9.28 -0.26 7.25
CA SER A 52 -8.62 0.00 8.54
C SER A 52 -7.10 -0.23 8.46
N SER A 53 -6.68 -1.34 7.86
CA SER A 53 -5.28 -1.69 7.66
C SER A 53 -4.60 -0.71 6.71
N VAL A 54 -5.24 -0.42 5.57
CA VAL A 54 -4.73 0.53 4.57
C VAL A 54 -4.59 1.93 5.17
N THR A 55 -5.54 2.36 6.01
CA THR A 55 -5.47 3.65 6.73
C THR A 55 -4.30 3.66 7.69
N ALA A 56 -4.11 2.60 8.48
CA ALA A 56 -3.00 2.50 9.43
C ALA A 56 -1.64 2.64 8.73
N TRP A 57 -1.47 2.01 7.56
CA TRP A 57 -0.26 2.19 6.75
C TRP A 57 -0.10 3.59 6.20
N GLY A 58 -1.18 4.22 5.72
CA GLY A 58 -1.18 5.61 5.28
C GLY A 58 -0.69 6.56 6.39
N VAL A 59 -1.20 6.38 7.61
CA VAL A 59 -0.75 7.13 8.80
C VAL A 59 0.70 6.82 9.13
N ALA A 60 1.11 5.55 9.10
CA ALA A 60 2.49 5.16 9.38
C ALA A 60 3.49 5.86 8.43
N TYR A 61 3.20 5.93 7.12
CA TYR A 61 4.05 6.64 6.18
C TYR A 61 4.03 8.16 6.40
N ALA A 62 2.88 8.74 6.78
CA ALA A 62 2.82 10.15 7.17
C ALA A 62 3.69 10.44 8.42
N LEU A 63 3.71 9.54 9.40
CA LEU A 63 4.59 9.65 10.57
C LEU A 63 6.08 9.60 10.19
N VAL A 64 6.45 8.76 9.21
CA VAL A 64 7.84 8.72 8.68
C VAL A 64 8.25 10.06 8.08
N VAL A 65 7.34 10.80 7.43
CA VAL A 65 7.63 12.16 6.92
C VAL A 65 8.01 13.11 8.06
N VAL A 66 7.29 13.03 9.19
CA VAL A 66 7.49 13.90 10.36
C VAL A 66 8.78 13.53 11.10
N ASN A 67 9.01 12.25 11.38
CA ASN A 67 10.20 11.79 12.07
C ASN A 67 10.71 10.45 11.49
N PRO A 68 11.58 10.50 10.45
CA PRO A 68 12.03 9.31 9.74
C PRO A 68 12.88 8.36 10.59
N VAL A 69 13.59 8.90 11.59
CA VAL A 69 14.46 8.11 12.47
C VAL A 69 13.61 7.32 13.45
N ARG A 70 12.65 7.97 14.12
CA ARG A 70 11.76 7.33 15.10
C ARG A 70 10.87 6.27 14.48
N PHE A 71 10.40 6.49 13.25
CA PHE A 71 9.42 5.63 12.59
C PHE A 71 10.02 4.71 11.53
N ARG A 72 11.35 4.53 11.52
CA ARG A 72 12.07 3.73 10.52
C ARG A 72 11.58 2.28 10.43
N GLU A 73 11.18 1.68 11.55
CA GLU A 73 10.68 0.29 11.57
C GLU A 73 9.38 0.13 10.78
N PHE A 74 8.53 1.17 10.68
CA PHE A 74 7.36 1.13 9.81
C PHE A 74 7.72 1.05 8.33
N VAL A 75 8.88 1.56 7.92
CA VAL A 75 9.36 1.40 6.54
C VAL A 75 9.75 -0.04 6.26
N ARG A 76 10.43 -0.71 7.20
CA ARG A 76 10.79 -2.15 7.08
C ARG A 76 9.55 -3.03 7.03
N LEU A 77 8.60 -2.79 7.93
CA LEU A 77 7.32 -3.50 7.90
C LEU A 77 6.51 -3.16 6.63
N GLY A 78 6.66 -1.94 6.11
CA GLY A 78 6.10 -1.52 4.83
C GLY A 78 6.64 -2.33 3.64
N VAL A 79 7.95 -2.59 3.60
CA VAL A 79 8.57 -3.49 2.59
C VAL A 79 7.95 -4.88 2.66
N PHE A 80 7.92 -5.46 3.87
CA PHE A 80 7.40 -6.81 4.07
C PHE A 80 5.93 -6.92 3.68
N SER A 81 5.07 -6.03 4.20
CA SER A 81 3.63 -6.05 3.95
C SER A 81 3.28 -5.84 2.47
N LYS A 82 3.95 -4.91 1.78
CA LYS A 82 3.74 -4.66 0.35
C LYS A 82 4.17 -5.82 -0.54
N THR A 83 5.32 -6.41 -0.22
CA THR A 83 5.80 -7.60 -0.94
C THR A 83 4.81 -8.75 -0.76
N LEU A 84 4.31 -8.97 0.46
CA LEU A 84 3.29 -9.98 0.72
C LEU A 84 1.99 -9.70 -0.04
N PHE A 85 1.52 -8.46 -0.05
CA PHE A 85 0.31 -8.07 -0.79
C PHE A 85 0.47 -8.32 -2.30
N PHE A 86 1.63 -8.00 -2.87
CA PHE A 86 1.96 -8.33 -4.24
C PHE A 86 1.88 -9.83 -4.51
N LEU A 87 2.49 -10.67 -3.66
CA LEU A 87 2.48 -12.12 -3.82
C LEU A 87 1.07 -12.70 -3.75
N ILE A 88 0.21 -12.19 -2.85
CA ILE A 88 -1.19 -12.60 -2.74
C ILE A 88 -1.96 -12.35 -4.04
N TYR A 89 -1.70 -11.23 -4.71
CA TYR A 89 -2.36 -10.87 -5.97
C TYR A 89 -1.69 -11.51 -7.20
N ALA A 90 -0.41 -11.84 -7.14
CA ALA A 90 0.33 -12.46 -8.23
C ALA A 90 -0.22 -13.85 -8.58
N VAL A 91 -0.51 -14.68 -7.56
CA VAL A 91 -1.05 -16.03 -7.76
C VAL A 91 -2.35 -16.03 -8.59
N PRO A 92 -3.43 -15.34 -8.20
CA PRO A 92 -4.67 -15.31 -8.99
C PRO A 92 -4.50 -14.60 -10.34
N PHE A 93 -3.54 -13.67 -10.48
CA PHE A 93 -3.26 -13.05 -11.78
C PHE A 93 -2.63 -14.05 -12.77
N PHE A 94 -1.61 -14.79 -12.35
CA PHE A 94 -0.97 -15.82 -13.19
C PHE A 94 -1.88 -17.03 -13.46
N ASN A 95 -2.85 -17.29 -12.58
CA ASN A 95 -3.91 -18.26 -12.81
C ASN A 95 -5.08 -17.71 -13.65
N HIS A 96 -4.94 -16.53 -14.26
CA HIS A 96 -5.97 -15.87 -15.07
C HIS A 96 -7.32 -15.66 -14.37
N THR A 97 -7.32 -15.64 -13.03
CA THR A 97 -8.53 -15.45 -12.20
C THR A 97 -8.90 -13.98 -12.06
N ILE A 98 -7.91 -13.08 -12.06
CA ILE A 98 -8.13 -11.64 -11.98
C ILE A 98 -7.57 -10.92 -13.20
N SER A 99 -8.22 -9.81 -13.56
CA SER A 99 -7.77 -8.94 -14.65
C SER A 99 -6.47 -8.21 -14.31
N PHE A 100 -5.74 -7.74 -15.32
CA PHE A 100 -4.58 -6.87 -15.11
C PHE A 100 -4.95 -5.58 -14.34
N THR A 101 -6.15 -5.04 -14.58
CA THR A 101 -6.65 -3.87 -13.84
C THR A 101 -6.84 -4.11 -12.35
N ALA A 102 -7.19 -5.34 -11.95
CA ALA A 102 -7.25 -5.74 -10.55
C ALA A 102 -5.87 -5.99 -9.94
N PHE A 103 -4.90 -6.41 -10.76
CA PHE A 103 -3.51 -6.64 -10.37
C PHE A 103 -2.67 -5.35 -10.25
N ALA A 104 -3.02 -4.30 -11.00
CA ALA A 104 -2.25 -3.06 -11.07
C ALA A 104 -1.91 -2.40 -9.72
N PRO A 105 -2.82 -2.33 -8.71
CA PRO A 105 -2.46 -1.81 -7.38
C PRO A 105 -1.32 -2.58 -6.72
N ALA A 106 -1.26 -3.90 -6.92
CA ALA A 106 -0.21 -4.75 -6.36
C ALA A 106 1.18 -4.42 -6.95
N LEU A 107 1.22 -4.02 -8.23
CA LEU A 107 2.45 -3.53 -8.86
C LEU A 107 2.91 -2.21 -8.27
N ILE A 108 1.98 -1.30 -7.97
CA ILE A 108 2.30 -0.03 -7.28
C ILE A 108 2.91 -0.32 -5.91
N ASP A 109 2.33 -1.26 -5.15
CA ASP A 109 2.89 -1.66 -3.87
C ASP A 109 4.28 -2.30 -4.01
N LEU A 110 4.52 -3.11 -5.04
CA LEU A 110 5.86 -3.66 -5.30
C LEU A 110 6.89 -2.56 -5.61
N ILE A 111 6.53 -1.56 -6.42
CA ILE A 111 7.39 -0.40 -6.70
C ILE A 111 7.69 0.35 -5.40
N LEU A 112 6.67 0.64 -4.59
CA LEU A 112 6.85 1.30 -3.29
C LEU A 112 7.74 0.47 -2.36
N ALA A 113 7.61 -0.85 -2.33
CA ALA A 113 8.48 -1.74 -1.57
C ALA A 113 9.94 -1.61 -2.01
N GLY A 114 10.20 -1.60 -3.32
CA GLY A 114 11.53 -1.38 -3.88
C GLY A 114 12.12 -0.03 -3.47
N LEU A 115 11.33 1.04 -3.54
CA LEU A 115 11.75 2.39 -3.11
C LEU A 115 11.99 2.47 -1.59
N PHE A 116 11.23 1.73 -0.79
CA PHE A 116 11.47 1.64 0.66
C PHE A 116 12.76 0.88 0.99
N VAL A 117 13.08 -0.18 0.25
CA VAL A 117 14.38 -0.88 0.36
C VAL A 117 15.51 0.07 0.00
N GLU A 118 15.37 0.81 -1.10
CA GLU A 118 16.34 1.82 -1.54
C GLU A 118 16.57 2.90 -0.48
N TYR A 119 15.50 3.46 0.08
CA TYR A 119 15.56 4.38 1.22
C TYR A 119 16.27 3.77 2.43
N LEU A 120 15.92 2.55 2.84
CA LEU A 120 16.49 1.88 4.01
C LEU A 120 17.99 1.60 3.84
N TYR A 121 18.41 1.26 2.62
CA TYR A 121 19.80 1.03 2.27
C TYR A 121 20.59 2.34 2.29
N ARG A 122 20.10 3.40 1.64
CA ARG A 122 20.77 4.72 1.63
C ARG A 122 20.91 5.35 3.01
N THR A 123 19.98 5.07 3.93
CA THR A 123 19.94 5.66 5.28
C THR A 123 20.51 4.74 6.38
N ARG A 124 21.30 3.73 6.01
CA ARG A 124 21.88 2.77 6.96
C ARG A 124 23.04 3.35 7.82
N HIS A 125 23.53 4.53 7.45
CA HIS A 125 24.59 5.28 8.13
C HIS A 125 24.04 6.57 8.76
#